data_AF-A0A6A9T9F3-F1
#
_entry.id   AF-A0A6A9T9F3-F1
#
_cell.length_a   1.000
_cell.length_b   1.000
_cell.length_c   1.000
_cell.angle_alpha   90.00
_cell.angle_beta   90.00
_cell.angle_gamma   90.00
#
_symmetry.space_group_name_H-M   'P 1'
#
loop_
_entity.id
_entity.type
_entity.pdbx_description
1 polymer ?
#
loop_
_entity_poly.entity_id
_entity_poly.type
_entity_poly.pdbx_seq_one_letter_code
_entity_poly.pdbx_strand_id
1 'polypeptide(L)'
;MTRVGRIATEASAATRSFLRRRTAVFFTFFFPVILVVIFGALVRTQPTGGGLFAEPAGYYLPGYLAVVVLFTPLSRVGSEIARHRDGGRFEKLATTPLSRAEWLLAHTLVNVAIIGVASLLILGLVLTVTDATLVVSPALAALPAFVAVAVALFCGLGALLGGARRLA
;
A
#
# COMPACT_ATOMS: atom_id res chain seq x y z
N MET A 1 -28.63 3.92 -10.74
CA MET A 1 -27.15 3.75 -10.81
C MET A 1 -26.80 2.29 -10.57
N THR A 2 -25.90 1.71 -11.37
CA THR A 2 -25.45 0.32 -11.19
C THR A 2 -24.46 0.19 -10.02
N ARG A 3 -24.30 -1.02 -9.45
CA ARG A 3 -23.34 -1.29 -8.36
C ARG A 3 -21.90 -0.92 -8.75
N VAL A 4 -21.51 -1.23 -9.99
CA VAL A 4 -20.20 -0.89 -10.55
C VAL A 4 -19.98 0.63 -10.62
N GLY A 5 -20.98 1.40 -11.07
CA GLY A 5 -20.87 2.86 -11.15
C GLY A 5 -20.67 3.52 -9.79
N ARG A 6 -21.25 2.94 -8.74
CA ARG A 6 -21.09 3.39 -7.35
C ARG A 6 -19.68 3.11 -6.79
N ILE A 7 -19.15 1.91 -7.02
CA ILE A 7 -17.79 1.55 -6.63
C ILE A 7 -16.77 2.43 -7.37
N ALA A 8 -16.96 2.65 -8.68
CA ALA A 8 -16.05 3.46 -9.49
C ALA A 8 -16.02 4.94 -9.07
N THR A 9 -17.19 5.50 -8.75
CA THR A 9 -17.27 6.89 -8.26
C THR A 9 -16.61 7.05 -6.90
N GLU A 10 -16.81 6.11 -5.97
CA GLU A 10 -16.12 6.12 -4.68
C GLU A 10 -14.60 5.91 -4.85
N ALA A 11 -14.18 4.98 -5.70
CA ALA A 11 -12.77 4.76 -5.99
C ALA A 11 -12.08 6.00 -6.57
N SER A 12 -12.78 6.75 -7.45
CA SER A 12 -12.29 8.02 -7.98
C SER A 12 -12.16 9.08 -6.88
N ALA A 13 -13.18 9.20 -6.02
CA ALA A 13 -13.14 10.12 -4.89
C ALA A 13 -12.00 9.78 -3.91
N ALA A 14 -11.83 8.50 -3.58
CA ALA A 14 -10.75 8.00 -2.73
C ALA A 14 -9.37 8.29 -3.32
N THR A 15 -9.19 8.05 -4.62
CA THR A 15 -7.95 8.35 -5.35
C THR A 15 -7.63 9.84 -5.29
N ARG A 16 -8.61 10.70 -5.59
CA ARG A 16 -8.44 12.15 -5.54
C ARG A 16 -8.16 12.64 -4.12
N SER A 17 -8.80 12.06 -3.10
CA SER A 17 -8.55 12.35 -1.69
C SER A 17 -7.11 12.02 -1.30
N PHE A 18 -6.61 10.84 -1.72
CA PHE A 18 -5.22 10.45 -1.50
C PHE A 18 -4.23 11.41 -2.16
N LEU A 19 -4.42 11.72 -3.44
CA LEU A 19 -3.54 12.63 -4.18
C LEU A 19 -3.51 14.06 -3.61
N ARG A 20 -4.59 14.48 -2.93
CA ARG A 20 -4.62 15.79 -2.22
C ARG A 20 -3.84 15.78 -0.91
N ARG A 21 -3.59 14.61 -0.30
CA ARG A 21 -2.79 14.47 0.92
C ARG A 21 -1.32 14.33 0.57
N ARG A 22 -0.69 15.45 0.19
CA ARG A 22 0.71 15.52 -0.25
C ARG A 22 1.67 14.77 0.67
N THR A 23 1.51 14.92 1.99
CA THR A 23 2.33 14.22 2.99
C THR A 23 2.21 12.70 2.85
N ALA A 24 1.00 12.17 2.72
CA ALA A 24 0.79 10.72 2.59
C ALA A 24 1.38 10.19 1.27
N VAL A 25 1.15 10.90 0.15
CA VAL A 25 1.73 10.55 -1.15
C VAL A 25 3.25 10.53 -1.07
N PHE A 26 3.85 11.58 -0.49
CA PHE A 26 5.29 11.68 -0.30
C PHE A 26 5.83 10.48 0.49
N PHE A 27 5.29 10.18 1.67
CA PHE A 27 5.79 9.05 2.46
C PHE A 27 5.54 7.69 1.79
N THR A 28 4.46 7.50 1.03
CA THR A 28 4.21 6.22 0.36
C THR A 28 5.20 5.94 -0.78
N PHE A 29 5.62 6.97 -1.54
CA PHE A 29 6.48 6.78 -2.72
C PHE A 29 7.94 7.18 -2.46
N PHE A 30 8.18 8.30 -1.80
CA PHE A 30 9.52 8.86 -1.63
C PHE A 30 10.35 8.14 -0.56
N PHE A 31 9.70 7.70 0.52
CA PHE A 31 10.42 6.99 1.59
C PHE A 31 11.04 5.67 1.09
N PRO A 32 10.32 4.78 0.38
CA PRO A 32 10.95 3.59 -0.21
C PRO A 32 12.08 3.93 -1.20
N VAL A 33 11.94 5.02 -1.97
CA VAL A 33 12.99 5.46 -2.90
C VAL A 33 14.27 5.82 -2.15
N ILE A 34 14.17 6.61 -1.08
CA ILE A 34 15.33 6.93 -0.24
C ILE A 34 15.97 5.66 0.32
N LEU A 35 15.17 4.75 0.87
CA LEU A 35 15.70 3.50 1.44
C LEU A 35 16.48 2.70 0.41
N VAL A 36 15.91 2.48 -0.78
CA VAL A 36 16.59 1.74 -1.85
C VAL A 36 17.86 2.46 -2.31
N VAL A 37 17.85 3.78 -2.43
CA VAL A 37 19.06 4.54 -2.82
C VAL A 37 20.14 4.44 -1.76
N ILE A 38 19.80 4.65 -0.49
CA ILE A 38 20.74 4.57 0.63
C ILE A 38 21.31 3.15 0.75
N PHE A 39 20.46 2.13 0.76
CA PHE A 39 20.90 0.74 0.91
C PHE A 39 21.62 0.24 -0.33
N GLY A 40 21.17 0.58 -1.54
CA GLY A 40 21.86 0.25 -2.78
C GLY A 40 23.25 0.89 -2.84
N ALA A 41 23.40 2.13 -2.35
CA ALA A 41 24.71 2.77 -2.22
C ALA A 41 25.59 2.10 -1.15
N LEU A 42 25.03 1.76 0.01
CA LEU A 42 25.73 1.08 1.11
C LEU A 42 26.25 -0.31 0.69
N VAL A 43 25.43 -1.12 0.01
CA VAL A 43 25.80 -2.46 -0.47
C VAL A 43 27.04 -2.40 -1.38
N ARG A 44 27.17 -1.35 -2.22
CA ARG A 44 28.37 -1.15 -3.05
C ARG A 44 29.64 -0.82 -2.26
N THR A 45 29.51 -0.24 -1.06
CA THR A 45 30.67 0.18 -0.27
C THR A 45 31.29 -0.95 0.56
N GLN A 46 30.54 -2.01 0.89
CA GLN A 46 31.02 -3.16 1.66
C GLN A 46 30.39 -4.48 1.17
N PRO A 47 30.81 -5.02 0.01
CA PRO A 47 30.10 -6.09 -0.68
C PRO A 47 30.05 -7.43 0.07
N THR A 48 30.93 -7.69 1.04
CA THR A 48 31.15 -9.05 1.60
C THR A 48 31.65 -9.07 3.06
N GLY A 49 31.55 -7.97 3.80
CA GLY A 49 32.19 -7.78 5.11
C GLY A 49 31.46 -8.31 6.35
N GLY A 50 30.50 -9.24 6.23
CA GLY A 50 29.82 -9.85 7.39
C GLY A 50 28.91 -8.93 8.22
N GLY A 51 28.54 -7.75 7.70
CA GLY A 51 27.63 -6.80 8.35
C GLY A 51 26.16 -7.00 7.97
N LEU A 52 25.28 -6.13 8.49
CA LEU A 52 23.82 -6.13 8.23
C LEU A 52 23.42 -6.01 6.73
N PHE A 53 24.35 -5.60 5.86
CA PHE A 53 24.13 -5.36 4.42
C PHE A 53 24.99 -6.25 3.50
N ALA A 54 25.32 -7.47 3.96
CA ALA A 54 26.21 -8.38 3.23
C ALA A 54 25.53 -9.16 2.07
N GLU A 55 24.21 -9.07 1.92
CA GLU A 55 23.49 -9.79 0.88
C GLU A 55 23.32 -8.93 -0.39
N PRO A 56 23.18 -9.56 -1.58
CA PRO A 56 22.88 -8.83 -2.82
C PRO A 56 21.61 -8.01 -2.69
N ALA A 57 21.52 -6.86 -3.36
CA ALA A 57 20.39 -5.94 -3.16
C ALA A 57 19.01 -6.54 -3.47
N GLY A 58 18.94 -7.55 -4.34
CA GLY A 58 17.70 -8.29 -4.62
C GLY A 58 17.12 -8.99 -3.39
N TYR A 59 17.94 -9.33 -2.39
CA TYR A 59 17.52 -9.96 -1.14
C TYR A 59 16.62 -9.05 -0.29
N TYR A 60 16.83 -7.73 -0.34
CA TYR A 60 16.08 -6.77 0.48
C TYR A 60 14.74 -6.34 -0.13
N LEU A 61 14.51 -6.65 -1.41
CA LEU A 61 13.30 -6.27 -2.14
C LEU A 61 11.99 -6.75 -1.45
N PRO A 62 11.86 -8.02 -0.99
CA PRO A 62 10.68 -8.47 -0.27
C PRO A 62 10.44 -7.68 1.02
N GLY A 63 11.51 -7.26 1.71
CA GLY A 63 11.42 -6.44 2.92
C GLY A 63 10.84 -5.05 2.63
N TYR A 64 11.32 -4.38 1.58
CA TYR A 64 10.76 -3.09 1.16
C TYR A 64 9.28 -3.21 0.77
N LEU A 65 8.92 -4.26 0.02
CA LEU A 65 7.53 -4.53 -0.34
C LEU A 65 6.66 -4.81 0.89
N ALA A 66 7.14 -5.60 1.84
CA ALA A 66 6.39 -5.93 3.06
C ALA A 66 6.05 -4.68 3.87
N VAL A 67 6.98 -3.75 4.02
CA VAL A 67 6.74 -2.48 4.75
C VAL A 67 5.66 -1.65 4.06
N VAL A 68 5.71 -1.51 2.74
CA VAL A 68 4.71 -0.73 1.97
C VAL A 68 3.33 -1.39 2.02
N VAL A 69 3.28 -2.71 1.84
CA VAL A 69 2.04 -3.50 1.87
C VAL A 69 1.40 -3.49 3.26
N LEU A 70 2.18 -3.50 4.33
CA LEU A 70 1.68 -3.42 5.70
C LEU A 70 1.21 -2.00 6.04
N PHE A 71 2.09 -1.01 5.91
CA PHE A 71 1.89 0.30 6.52
C PHE A 71 0.85 1.14 5.78
N THR A 72 0.81 1.04 4.45
CA THR A 72 -0.04 1.89 3.60
C THR A 72 -1.55 1.63 3.78
N PRO A 73 -2.05 0.40 3.59
CA PRO A 73 -3.49 0.15 3.70
C PRO A 73 -3.96 0.23 5.15
N LEU A 74 -3.16 -0.26 6.10
CA LEU A 74 -3.47 -0.20 7.53
C LEU A 74 -3.67 1.24 7.99
N SER A 75 -2.71 2.12 7.70
CA SER A 75 -2.76 3.52 8.11
C SER A 75 -3.87 4.28 7.38
N ARG A 76 -4.05 4.03 6.08
CA ARG A 76 -5.07 4.76 5.29
C ARG A 76 -6.49 4.35 5.65
N VAL A 77 -6.81 3.05 5.65
CA VAL A 77 -8.16 2.57 5.93
C VAL A 77 -8.51 2.80 7.41
N GLY A 78 -7.59 2.52 8.33
CA GLY A 78 -7.78 2.76 9.75
C GLY A 78 -8.04 4.24 10.06
N SER A 79 -7.22 5.15 9.53
CA SER A 79 -7.41 6.59 9.73
C SER A 79 -8.68 7.12 9.08
N GLU A 80 -9.05 6.59 7.91
CA GLU A 80 -10.26 7.04 7.22
C GLU A 80 -11.51 6.64 8.02
N ILE A 81 -11.58 5.40 8.51
CA ILE A 81 -12.71 4.94 9.34
C ILE A 81 -12.78 5.71 10.66
N ALA A 82 -11.62 5.93 11.31
CA ALA A 82 -11.55 6.72 12.53
C ALA A 82 -12.07 8.16 12.31
N ARG A 83 -11.69 8.80 11.21
CA ARG A 83 -12.20 10.15 10.86
C ARG A 83 -13.68 10.17 10.49
N HIS A 84 -14.20 9.09 9.93
CA HIS A 84 -15.62 8.98 9.57
C HIS A 84 -16.51 8.73 10.79
N ARG A 85 -15.95 8.15 11.86
CA ARG A 85 -16.57 8.04 13.19
C ARG A 85 -16.86 9.41 13.79
N ASP A 86 -15.91 10.34 13.69
CA ASP A 86 -16.05 11.68 14.29
C ASP A 86 -17.01 12.60 13.50
N GLY A 87 -17.42 12.22 12.28
CA GLY A 87 -18.25 13.03 11.38
C GLY A 87 -19.64 12.48 11.06
N GLY A 88 -20.09 11.39 11.69
CA GLY A 88 -21.42 10.78 11.46
C GLY A 88 -21.67 10.34 10.01
N ARG A 89 -20.62 10.13 9.21
CA ARG A 89 -20.80 9.93 7.77
C ARG A 89 -21.37 8.55 7.41
N PHE A 90 -21.29 7.55 8.31
CA PHE A 90 -22.00 6.28 8.12
C PHE A 90 -23.53 6.43 8.27
N GLU A 91 -24.01 7.38 9.07
CA GLU A 91 -25.43 7.79 9.10
C GLU A 91 -25.81 8.55 7.83
N LYS A 92 -24.92 9.38 7.28
CA LYS A 92 -25.13 10.04 5.98
C LYS A 92 -25.01 9.07 4.79
N LEU A 93 -24.21 8.02 4.88
CA LEU A 93 -24.14 6.96 3.87
C LEU A 93 -25.44 6.15 3.81
N ALA A 94 -26.22 6.08 4.89
CA ALA A 94 -27.57 5.50 4.86
C ALA A 94 -28.56 6.30 3.99
N THR A 95 -28.26 7.58 3.73
CA THR A 95 -29.03 8.43 2.80
C THR A 95 -28.50 8.37 1.36
N THR A 96 -27.34 7.75 1.15
CA THR A 96 -26.79 7.47 -0.19
C THR A 96 -27.03 6.00 -0.53
N PRO A 97 -27.03 5.62 -1.82
CA PRO A 97 -27.25 4.23 -2.15
C PRO A 97 -26.11 3.31 -1.66
N LEU A 98 -24.88 3.81 -1.43
CA LEU A 98 -23.60 3.08 -1.18
C LEU A 98 -23.60 2.15 0.05
N SER A 99 -23.32 0.85 -0.12
CA SER A 99 -23.17 -0.08 1.01
C SER A 99 -21.76 -0.06 1.61
N ARG A 100 -21.63 -0.49 2.87
CA ARG A 100 -20.32 -0.59 3.56
C ARG A 100 -19.34 -1.53 2.84
N ALA A 101 -19.84 -2.60 2.23
CA ALA A 101 -19.02 -3.57 1.50
C ALA A 101 -18.48 -2.98 0.18
N GLU A 102 -19.30 -2.23 -0.56
CA GLU A 102 -18.85 -1.54 -1.78
C GLU A 102 -17.85 -0.43 -1.47
N TRP A 103 -18.03 0.27 -0.34
CA TRP A 103 -17.07 1.26 0.14
C TRP A 103 -15.71 0.63 0.45
N LEU A 104 -15.71 -0.47 1.21
CA LEU A 104 -14.48 -1.19 1.55
C LEU A 104 -13.81 -1.76 0.30
N LEU A 105 -14.59 -2.30 -0.64
CA LEU A 105 -14.08 -2.80 -1.91
C LEU A 105 -13.43 -1.67 -2.73
N ALA A 106 -14.09 -0.51 -2.86
CA ALA A 106 -13.55 0.64 -3.58
C ALA A 106 -12.20 1.09 -3.01
N HIS A 107 -12.09 1.23 -1.68
CA HIS A 107 -10.82 1.58 -1.04
C HIS A 107 -9.74 0.49 -1.17
N THR A 108 -10.14 -0.77 -1.10
CA THR A 108 -9.22 -1.89 -1.30
C THR A 108 -8.63 -1.86 -2.70
N LEU A 109 -9.45 -1.68 -3.74
CA LEU A 109 -8.99 -1.56 -5.13
C LEU A 109 -8.03 -0.38 -5.33
N VAL A 110 -8.33 0.78 -4.73
CA VAL A 110 -7.44 1.95 -4.78
C VAL A 110 -6.11 1.68 -4.06
N ASN A 111 -6.13 0.99 -2.92
CA ASN A 111 -4.90 0.61 -2.22
C ASN A 111 -4.08 -0.39 -3.01
N VAL A 112 -4.71 -1.39 -3.63
CA VAL A 112 -4.04 -2.36 -4.52
C VAL A 112 -3.35 -1.63 -5.68
N ALA A 113 -4.03 -0.69 -6.33
CA ALA A 113 -3.44 0.09 -7.41
C ALA A 113 -2.23 0.93 -6.94
N ILE A 114 -2.37 1.65 -5.83
CA ILE A 114 -1.28 2.51 -5.32
C ILE A 114 -0.07 1.70 -4.86
N ILE A 115 -0.31 0.59 -4.17
CA ILE A 115 0.76 -0.30 -3.70
C ILE A 115 1.38 -1.02 -4.89
N GLY A 116 0.59 -1.41 -5.91
CA GLY A 116 1.12 -1.92 -7.17
C GLY A 116 2.07 -0.95 -7.85
N VAL A 117 1.68 0.33 -7.97
CA VAL A 117 2.55 1.38 -8.51
C VAL A 117 3.82 1.57 -7.66
N ALA A 118 3.69 1.58 -6.33
CA ALA A 118 4.84 1.69 -5.43
C ALA A 118 5.78 0.49 -5.55
N SER A 119 5.25 -0.73 -5.67
CA SER A 119 6.02 -1.96 -5.88
C SER A 119 6.78 -1.93 -7.20
N LEU A 120 6.14 -1.47 -8.29
CA LEU A 120 6.79 -1.31 -9.59
C LEU A 120 7.90 -0.26 -9.54
N LEU A 121 7.67 0.85 -8.83
CA LEU A 121 8.67 1.89 -8.61
C LEU A 121 9.89 1.34 -7.85
N ILE A 122 9.67 0.61 -6.75
CA ILE A 122 10.74 -0.02 -5.97
C ILE A 122 11.51 -1.02 -6.83
N LEU A 123 10.81 -1.88 -7.58
CA LEU A 123 11.43 -2.86 -8.46
C LEU A 123 12.31 -2.17 -9.52
N GLY A 124 11.78 -1.16 -10.22
CA GLY A 124 12.54 -0.40 -11.22
C GLY A 124 13.76 0.29 -10.62
N LEU A 125 13.64 0.83 -9.41
CA LEU A 125 14.75 1.46 -8.70
C LEU A 125 15.83 0.46 -8.28
N VAL A 126 15.45 -0.71 -7.76
CA VAL A 126 16.41 -1.76 -7.38
C VAL A 126 17.19 -2.25 -8.60
N LEU A 127 16.53 -2.42 -9.75
CA LEU A 127 17.15 -2.87 -11.00
C LEU A 127 18.05 -1.81 -11.66
N THR A 128 17.78 -0.53 -11.45
CA THR A 128 18.55 0.57 -12.07
C THR A 128 19.68 1.07 -11.18
N VAL A 129 19.45 1.08 -9.86
CA VAL A 129 20.42 1.55 -8.87
C VAL A 129 21.34 0.43 -8.45
N THR A 130 20.96 -0.84 -8.58
CA THR A 130 21.82 -1.97 -8.19
C THR A 130 22.02 -2.96 -9.32
N ASP A 131 23.08 -3.76 -9.25
CA ASP A 131 23.39 -4.86 -10.17
C ASP A 131 22.47 -6.10 -9.96
N ALA A 132 21.24 -5.87 -9.51
CA ALA A 132 20.29 -6.95 -9.23
C ALA A 132 19.79 -7.57 -10.53
N THR A 133 19.89 -8.89 -10.65
CA THR A 133 19.35 -9.64 -11.78
C THR A 133 17.94 -10.14 -11.48
N LEU A 134 17.02 -9.92 -12.42
CA LEU A 134 15.65 -10.38 -12.30
C LEU A 134 15.54 -11.83 -12.81
N VAL A 135 15.37 -12.79 -11.90
CA VAL A 135 15.03 -14.16 -12.29
C VAL A 135 13.51 -14.26 -12.45
N VAL A 136 13.05 -14.30 -13.70
CA VAL A 136 11.62 -14.50 -14.00
C VAL A 136 11.25 -15.93 -13.61
N SER A 137 10.54 -16.04 -12.48
CA SER A 137 10.06 -17.31 -11.93
C SER A 137 8.52 -17.30 -11.83
N PRO A 138 7.87 -18.47 -11.77
CA PRO A 138 6.43 -18.55 -11.49
C PRO A 138 6.04 -17.84 -10.19
N ALA A 139 6.93 -17.83 -9.18
CA ALA A 139 6.73 -17.11 -7.93
C ALA A 139 6.66 -15.59 -8.15
N LEU A 140 7.48 -15.05 -9.06
CA LEU A 140 7.42 -13.63 -9.43
C LEU A 140 6.11 -13.29 -10.15
N ALA A 141 5.62 -14.19 -11.01
CA ALA A 141 4.33 -14.01 -11.67
C ALA A 141 3.13 -14.06 -10.68
N ALA A 142 3.27 -14.80 -9.57
CA ALA A 142 2.28 -14.83 -8.50
C ALA A 142 2.32 -13.60 -7.56
N LEU A 143 3.41 -12.82 -7.60
CA LEU A 143 3.62 -11.68 -6.71
C LEU A 143 2.49 -10.64 -6.76
N PRO A 144 1.97 -10.21 -7.93
CA PRO A 144 0.88 -9.23 -7.98
C PRO A 144 -0.40 -9.74 -7.29
N ALA A 145 -0.73 -11.02 -7.46
CA ALA A 145 -1.88 -11.63 -6.81
C ALA A 145 -1.66 -11.73 -5.29
N PHE A 146 -0.47 -12.14 -4.86
CA PHE A 146 -0.10 -12.17 -3.45
C PHE A 146 -0.21 -10.78 -2.80
N VAL A 147 0.33 -9.74 -3.45
CA VAL A 147 0.23 -8.35 -3.00
C VAL A 147 -1.23 -7.91 -2.92
N ALA A 148 -2.05 -8.21 -3.92
CA ALA A 148 -3.46 -7.84 -3.91
C ALA A 148 -4.21 -8.48 -2.72
N VAL A 149 -3.96 -9.77 -2.44
CA VAL A 149 -4.54 -10.48 -1.29
C VAL A 149 -4.05 -9.88 0.03
N ALA A 150 -2.74 -9.66 0.17
CA ALA A 150 -2.18 -9.07 1.38
C ALA A 150 -2.75 -7.67 1.66
N VAL A 151 -2.89 -6.83 0.64
CA VAL A 151 -3.50 -5.50 0.75
C VAL A 151 -4.96 -5.62 1.17
N ALA A 152 -5.73 -6.56 0.63
CA ALA A 152 -7.12 -6.79 1.04
C ALA A 152 -7.21 -7.20 2.52
N LEU A 153 -6.34 -8.10 2.98
CA LEU A 153 -6.27 -8.50 4.38
C LEU A 153 -5.94 -7.33 5.30
N PHE A 154 -4.95 -6.50 4.96
CA PHE A 154 -4.60 -5.32 5.76
C PHE A 154 -5.64 -4.20 5.70
N CYS A 155 -6.38 -4.06 4.59
CA CYS A 155 -7.55 -3.19 4.54
C CYS A 155 -8.64 -3.68 5.50
N GLY A 156 -8.89 -4.99 5.55
CA GLY A 156 -9.80 -5.62 6.51
C GLY A 156 -9.36 -5.38 7.95
N LEU A 157 -8.07 -5.59 8.25
CA LEU A 157 -7.51 -5.32 9.58
C LEU A 157 -7.62 -3.85 9.97
N GLY A 158 -7.29 -2.93 9.06
CA GLY A 158 -7.47 -1.49 9.27
C GLY A 158 -8.93 -1.13 9.54
N ALA A 159 -9.86 -1.81 8.88
CA ALA A 159 -11.29 -1.62 9.12
C ALA A 159 -11.74 -2.11 10.49
N LEU A 160 -11.24 -3.27 10.92
CA LEU A 160 -11.48 -3.77 12.27
C LEU A 160 -10.92 -2.82 13.33
N LEU A 161 -9.67 -2.38 13.19
CA LEU A 161 -9.02 -1.47 14.14
C LEU A 161 -9.71 -0.09 14.20
N GLY A 162 -10.09 0.47 13.05
CA GLY A 162 -10.82 1.74 12.98
C GLY A 162 -12.23 1.64 13.55
N GLY A 163 -12.86 0.47 13.48
CA GLY A 163 -14.19 0.20 14.03
C GLY A 163 -14.19 -0.21 15.52
N ALA A 164 -13.10 -0.80 16.00
CA ALA A 164 -12.99 -1.36 17.35
C ALA A 164 -12.68 -0.29 18.42
N ARG A 165 -13.64 0.61 18.68
CA ARG A 165 -13.79 1.31 19.98
C ARG A 165 -15.26 1.63 20.26
N ARG A 166 -15.97 0.65 20.84
CA ARG A 166 -17.12 0.85 21.74
C ARG A 166 -16.76 0.18 23.06
N LEU A 167 -16.00 0.85 23.91
CA LEU A 167 -15.91 0.54 25.35
C LEU A 167 -15.50 1.84 26.07
N ALA A 168 -16.51 2.64 26.39
CA ALA A 168 -16.64 3.55 27.53
C ALA A 168 -17.82 4.49 27.20
#